data_AF-A0A484D537-F1
#
_entry.id   AF-A0A484D537-F1
#
_cell.length_a   1.000
_cell.length_b   1.000
_cell.length_c   1.000
_cell.angle_alpha   90.00
_cell.angle_beta   90.00
_cell.angle_gamma   90.00
#
_symmetry.space_group_name_H-M   'P 1'
#
loop_
_entity.id
_entity.type
_entity.pdbx_description
1 polymer ?
#
loop_
_entity_poly.entity_id
_entity_poly.type
_entity_poly.pdbx_seq_one_letter_code
_entity_poly.pdbx_strand_id
1 'polypeptide(L)'
;MTSDPSLSLSLSLSLSQCSAIEGVCPLSCDSADLNCFLVDNNGFILLSKEKNEVGRFLGEVDGSVMASLVKMGLYKKVSLFDYQAMCKNSHHHASSARPLLSPFYCIAALIRWLFSNALMFLLDFNLCGLWHSDYFVDAKAGYHTSHKQKKMDAYQPCDTAYPGFMYDSSVREANSLIKCGRCQKMFVVQQIPDSNLVLVVTQADCDCSRQYGPMPLEPKEIKYILHLQHRCQTHGKTPG
;
A
#
# COMPACT_ATOMS: atom_id res chain seq x y z
N MET A 1 -36.44 40.22 -15.03
CA MET A 1 -35.55 39.43 -14.17
C MET A 1 -34.71 38.57 -15.09
N THR A 2 -33.52 39.09 -15.39
CA THR A 2 -32.49 38.54 -16.25
C THR A 2 -31.74 37.46 -15.48
N SER A 3 -31.66 36.25 -16.04
CA SER A 3 -30.76 35.19 -15.57
C SER A 3 -29.62 35.09 -16.57
N ASP A 4 -28.42 35.47 -16.13
CA ASP A 4 -27.19 35.57 -16.94
C ASP A 4 -26.76 34.21 -17.54
N PRO A 5 -26.35 34.16 -18.83
CA PRO A 5 -25.97 32.94 -19.51
C PRO A 5 -24.46 32.59 -19.41
N SER A 6 -23.71 33.21 -18.49
CA SER A 6 -22.24 33.06 -18.39
C SER A 6 -21.76 31.80 -17.66
N LEU A 7 -22.64 30.81 -17.44
CA LEU A 7 -22.36 29.62 -16.62
C LEU A 7 -22.59 28.28 -17.35
N SER A 8 -22.80 28.31 -18.66
CA SER A 8 -22.62 27.11 -19.48
C SER A 8 -21.14 26.94 -19.78
N LEU A 9 -20.49 26.04 -19.02
CA LEU A 9 -19.14 25.54 -19.25
C LEU A 9 -18.78 25.54 -20.74
N SER A 10 -17.74 26.29 -21.09
CA SER A 10 -17.06 26.27 -22.37
C SER A 10 -16.27 24.96 -22.55
N LEU A 11 -17.00 23.85 -22.61
CA LEU A 11 -16.53 22.53 -23.04
C LEU A 11 -17.32 22.15 -24.31
N SER A 12 -17.40 23.08 -25.25
CA SER A 12 -17.87 22.78 -26.60
C SER A 12 -16.68 22.28 -27.43
N LEU A 13 -16.29 21.01 -27.25
CA LEU A 13 -15.71 20.25 -28.37
C LEU A 13 -16.88 19.87 -29.28
N SER A 14 -17.27 20.79 -30.17
CA SER A 14 -18.32 20.54 -31.16
C SER A 14 -17.81 19.57 -32.23
N LEU A 15 -18.31 18.33 -32.23
CA LEU A 15 -17.97 17.30 -33.21
C LEU A 15 -18.65 17.45 -34.59
N SER A 16 -19.36 18.54 -34.87
CA SER A 16 -20.13 18.69 -36.13
C SER A 16 -19.49 19.61 -37.18
N GLN A 17 -18.31 20.19 -36.94
CA GLN A 17 -17.66 21.15 -37.87
C GLN A 17 -16.30 20.72 -38.46
N CYS A 18 -15.91 19.44 -38.38
CA CYS A 18 -14.57 19.02 -38.82
C CYS A 18 -14.52 18.33 -40.20
N SER A 19 -15.57 18.38 -41.00
CA SER A 19 -15.55 17.77 -42.34
C SER A 19 -14.94 18.66 -43.44
N ALA A 20 -14.33 19.81 -43.12
CA ALA A 20 -14.02 20.82 -44.13
C ALA A 20 -12.66 21.56 -43.98
N ILE A 21 -11.68 21.03 -43.24
CA ILE A 21 -10.34 21.64 -43.16
C ILE A 21 -9.27 20.53 -43.08
N GLU A 22 -8.19 20.66 -43.86
CA GLU A 22 -6.96 19.87 -43.71
C GLU A 22 -6.35 20.12 -42.32
N GLY A 23 -6.78 19.33 -41.32
CA GLY A 23 -6.35 19.46 -39.94
C GLY A 23 -6.88 18.32 -39.07
N VAL A 24 -6.12 17.94 -38.05
CA VAL A 24 -6.43 16.85 -37.11
C VAL A 24 -7.79 17.12 -36.45
N CYS A 25 -8.72 16.17 -36.57
CA CYS A 25 -10.03 16.21 -35.90
C CYS A 25 -9.86 16.40 -34.37
N PRO A 26 -10.78 17.14 -33.71
CA PRO A 26 -10.79 17.25 -32.26
C PRO A 26 -11.00 15.86 -31.65
N LEU A 27 -10.09 15.49 -30.74
CA LEU A 27 -10.10 14.21 -30.03
C LEU A 27 -11.41 14.10 -29.20
N SER A 28 -12.23 13.09 -29.49
CA SER A 28 -13.45 12.81 -28.72
C SER A 28 -13.15 11.80 -27.61
N CYS A 29 -13.41 12.16 -26.36
CA CYS A 29 -13.26 11.28 -25.20
C CYS A 29 -14.28 10.13 -25.15
N ASP A 30 -15.23 10.09 -26.09
CA ASP A 30 -16.19 8.98 -26.20
C ASP A 30 -15.57 7.74 -26.88
N SER A 31 -14.54 7.94 -27.71
CA SER A 31 -13.88 6.84 -28.43
C SER A 31 -13.23 5.83 -27.49
N ALA A 32 -13.08 4.58 -27.95
CA ALA A 32 -12.39 3.54 -27.19
C ALA A 32 -10.85 3.70 -27.21
N ASP A 33 -10.34 4.54 -28.13
CA ASP A 33 -8.90 4.69 -28.37
C ASP A 33 -8.23 5.67 -27.38
N LEU A 34 -9.03 6.42 -26.63
CA LEU A 34 -8.58 7.48 -25.74
C LEU A 34 -9.14 7.30 -24.33
N ASN A 35 -8.31 7.61 -23.34
CA ASN A 35 -8.71 7.75 -21.95
C ASN A 35 -8.60 9.22 -21.55
N CYS A 36 -9.68 9.77 -20.99
CA CYS A 36 -9.73 11.16 -20.57
C CYS A 36 -9.97 11.24 -19.06
N PHE A 37 -9.12 12.00 -18.39
CA PHE A 37 -9.14 12.20 -16.95
C PHE A 37 -9.24 13.68 -16.63
N LEU A 38 -10.15 14.04 -15.72
CA LEU A 38 -10.14 15.33 -15.05
C LEU A 38 -9.43 15.17 -13.71
N VAL A 39 -8.32 15.86 -13.53
CA VAL A 39 -7.40 15.64 -12.41
C VAL A 39 -7.23 16.93 -11.61
N ASP A 40 -7.18 16.82 -10.29
CA ASP A 40 -6.89 17.94 -9.40
C ASP A 40 -5.38 18.30 -9.40
N ASN A 41 -5.02 19.45 -8.84
CA ASN A 41 -3.63 19.88 -8.66
C ASN A 41 -2.77 18.90 -7.85
N ASN A 42 -3.39 18.07 -7.00
CA ASN A 42 -2.72 17.01 -6.24
C ASN A 42 -2.55 15.70 -7.02
N GLY A 43 -3.07 15.61 -8.25
CA GLY A 43 -2.97 14.43 -9.09
C GLY A 43 -4.05 13.37 -8.83
N PHE A 44 -5.15 13.72 -8.16
CA PHE A 44 -6.31 12.83 -7.96
C PHE A 44 -7.33 12.97 -9.07
N ILE A 45 -7.86 11.84 -9.55
CA ILE A 45 -8.85 11.79 -10.63
C ILE A 45 -10.24 12.12 -10.08
N LEU A 46 -10.85 13.18 -10.59
CA LEU A 46 -12.22 13.60 -10.26
C LEU A 46 -13.25 13.05 -11.24
N LEU A 47 -12.89 12.97 -12.54
CA LEU A 47 -13.72 12.35 -13.58
C LEU A 47 -12.86 11.43 -14.44
N SER A 48 -13.41 10.25 -14.74
CA SER A 48 -12.88 9.31 -15.73
C SER A 48 -14.04 8.60 -16.44
N LYS A 49 -13.73 7.96 -17.58
CA LYS A 49 -14.64 7.04 -18.28
C LYS A 49 -14.99 5.83 -17.42
N GLU A 50 -14.02 5.30 -16.65
CA GLU A 50 -14.24 4.19 -15.73
C GLU A 50 -14.44 4.70 -14.29
N LYS A 51 -15.56 4.29 -13.67
CA LYS A 51 -15.92 4.74 -12.31
C LYS A 51 -14.94 4.26 -11.23
N ASN A 52 -14.23 3.16 -11.47
CA ASN A 52 -13.28 2.57 -10.52
C ASN A 52 -11.98 3.39 -10.38
N GLU A 53 -11.73 4.33 -11.29
CA GLU A 53 -10.53 5.16 -11.29
C GLU A 53 -10.75 6.49 -10.55
N VAL A 54 -12.01 6.89 -10.36
CA VAL A 54 -12.36 8.12 -9.66
C VAL A 54 -11.93 8.03 -8.19
N GLY A 55 -11.28 9.09 -7.71
CA GLY A 55 -10.71 9.17 -6.36
C GLY A 55 -9.33 8.50 -6.22
N ARG A 56 -8.84 7.80 -7.24
CA ARG A 56 -7.48 7.24 -7.25
C ARG A 56 -6.47 8.28 -7.72
N PHE A 57 -5.22 8.08 -7.32
CA PHE A 57 -4.11 8.90 -7.76
C PHE A 57 -3.72 8.53 -9.20
N LEU A 58 -3.53 9.53 -10.07
CA LEU A 58 -3.20 9.32 -11.48
C LEU A 58 -1.93 8.48 -11.65
N GLY A 59 -0.92 8.64 -10.79
CA GLY A 59 0.29 7.81 -10.87
C GLY A 59 0.10 6.35 -10.47
N GLU A 60 -0.99 6.01 -9.79
CA GLU A 60 -1.36 4.62 -9.48
C GLU A 60 -2.08 3.97 -10.66
N VAL A 61 -2.91 4.74 -11.38
CA VAL A 61 -3.63 4.29 -12.58
C VAL A 61 -2.70 4.26 -13.81
N ASP A 62 -2.01 5.35 -14.08
CA ASP A 62 -1.06 5.51 -15.18
C ASP A 62 0.27 6.13 -14.71
N GLY A 63 1.14 5.26 -14.17
CA GLY A 63 2.48 5.63 -13.72
C GLY A 63 3.37 6.17 -14.84
N SER A 64 3.11 5.82 -16.11
CA SER A 64 3.92 6.28 -17.25
C SER A 64 3.69 7.77 -17.55
N VAL A 65 2.44 8.20 -17.47
CA VAL A 65 2.04 9.60 -17.66
C VAL A 65 2.51 10.44 -16.49
N MET A 66 2.30 9.99 -15.25
CA MET A 66 2.78 10.70 -14.06
C MET A 66 4.31 10.84 -14.05
N ALA A 67 5.06 9.80 -14.42
CA ALA A 67 6.52 9.87 -14.56
C ALA A 67 6.95 10.97 -15.55
N SER A 68 6.26 11.03 -16.68
CA SER A 68 6.56 11.98 -17.75
C SER A 68 6.21 13.40 -17.33
N LEU A 69 5.10 13.60 -16.63
CA LEU A 69 4.69 14.89 -16.09
C LEU A 69 5.68 15.44 -15.06
N VAL A 70 6.21 14.58 -14.19
CA VAL A 70 7.27 14.96 -13.24
C VAL A 70 8.56 15.30 -13.99
N LYS A 71 8.92 14.51 -15.00
CA LYS A 71 10.12 14.75 -15.82
C LYS A 71 10.07 16.08 -16.58
N MET A 72 8.88 16.48 -17.04
CA MET A 72 8.66 17.74 -17.74
C MET A 72 8.50 18.94 -16.80
N GLY A 73 8.45 18.72 -15.48
CA GLY A 73 8.30 19.78 -14.49
C GLY A 73 6.86 20.27 -14.28
N LEU A 74 5.86 19.62 -14.87
CA LEU A 74 4.44 19.94 -14.63
C LEU A 74 3.97 19.50 -13.25
N TYR A 75 4.60 18.45 -12.70
CA TYR A 75 4.33 17.99 -11.34
C TYR A 75 5.61 17.98 -10.52
N LYS A 76 5.54 18.59 -9.34
CA LYS A 76 6.60 18.56 -8.35
C LYS A 76 6.33 17.46 -7.34
N LYS A 77 7.30 16.56 -7.19
CA LYS A 77 7.31 15.56 -6.11
C LYS A 77 7.81 16.21 -4.81
N VAL A 78 7.01 16.11 -3.75
CA VAL A 78 7.30 16.59 -2.41
C VAL A 78 7.27 15.40 -1.45
N SER A 79 8.16 15.35 -0.46
CA SER A 79 8.11 14.32 0.59
C SER A 79 7.48 14.92 1.84
N LEU A 80 6.42 14.29 2.33
CA LEU A 80 5.74 14.67 3.57
C LEU A 80 6.13 13.67 4.66
N PHE A 81 6.46 14.19 5.84
CA PHE A 81 6.97 13.41 6.97
C PHE A 81 5.94 13.39 8.09
N ASP A 82 5.58 12.19 8.54
CA ASP A 82 4.72 11.94 9.69
C ASP A 82 5.55 11.29 10.81
N TYR A 83 5.81 12.07 11.86
CA TYR A 83 6.56 11.67 13.06
C TYR A 83 5.66 11.04 14.15
N GLN A 84 4.35 10.90 13.89
CA GLN A 84 3.36 10.37 14.83
C GLN A 84 2.72 9.07 14.33
N ALA A 85 3.29 8.46 13.29
CA ALA A 85 2.78 7.22 12.71
C ALA A 85 3.02 6.01 13.62
N MET A 86 2.20 4.97 13.42
CA MET A 86 2.34 3.68 14.11
C MET A 86 2.65 2.59 13.09
N CYS A 87 3.86 2.02 13.13
CA CYS A 87 4.29 0.96 12.22
C CYS A 87 4.13 -0.40 12.88
N LYS A 88 3.83 -1.42 12.06
CA LYS A 88 3.89 -2.81 12.53
C LYS A 88 5.34 -3.16 12.83
N ASN A 89 5.57 -3.75 13.99
CA ASN A 89 6.89 -4.20 14.34
C ASN A 89 7.30 -5.41 13.47
N SER A 90 8.19 -5.18 12.50
CA SER A 90 8.72 -6.22 11.62
C SER A 90 9.90 -6.98 12.25
N HIS A 91 10.08 -6.95 13.57
CA HIS A 91 11.05 -7.82 14.20
C HIS A 91 10.70 -9.26 13.84
N HIS A 92 11.58 -9.88 13.06
CA HIS A 92 11.70 -11.32 12.98
C HIS A 92 11.98 -11.81 14.40
N HIS A 93 10.92 -12.05 15.17
CA HIS A 93 11.04 -12.83 16.37
C HIS A 93 11.46 -14.22 15.89
N ALA A 94 12.78 -14.48 15.90
CA ALA A 94 13.28 -15.82 16.09
C ALA A 94 12.56 -16.31 17.34
N SER A 95 11.53 -17.13 17.14
CA SER A 95 10.70 -17.58 18.23
C SER A 95 11.63 -18.38 19.15
N SER A 96 11.97 -17.82 20.31
CA SER A 96 12.55 -18.57 21.44
C SER A 96 11.56 -19.57 22.03
N ALA A 97 10.35 -19.67 21.46
CA ALA A 97 9.49 -20.82 21.65
C ALA A 97 10.20 -22.02 21.01
N ARG A 98 10.70 -22.93 21.86
CA ARG A 98 11.21 -24.23 21.43
C ARG A 98 10.16 -24.84 20.48
N PRO A 99 10.54 -25.36 19.30
CA PRO A 99 9.60 -26.09 18.47
C PRO A 99 9.01 -27.17 19.36
N LEU A 100 7.68 -27.18 19.47
CA LEU A 100 6.95 -28.19 20.22
C LEU A 100 7.50 -29.53 19.75
N LEU A 101 8.10 -30.29 20.69
CA LEU A 101 8.56 -31.62 20.35
C LEU A 101 7.38 -32.35 19.70
N SER A 102 7.66 -32.89 18.52
CA SER A 102 6.70 -33.59 17.69
C SER A 102 5.82 -34.50 18.54
N PRO A 103 4.50 -34.60 18.26
CA PRO A 103 3.58 -35.46 19.02
C PRO A 103 4.10 -36.90 19.21
N PHE A 104 4.97 -37.39 18.32
CA PHE A 104 5.67 -38.66 18.44
C PHE A 104 6.57 -38.78 19.69
N TYR A 105 7.17 -37.68 20.15
CA TYR A 105 8.00 -37.70 21.36
C TYR A 105 7.16 -37.82 22.63
N CYS A 106 5.97 -37.21 22.64
CA CYS A 106 5.00 -37.39 23.73
C CYS A 106 4.49 -38.85 23.76
N ILE A 107 4.20 -39.43 22.60
CA ILE A 107 3.79 -40.84 22.48
C ILE A 107 4.93 -41.77 22.91
N ALA A 108 6.18 -41.51 22.47
CA ALA A 108 7.34 -42.30 22.86
C ALA A 108 7.63 -42.20 24.37
N ALA A 109 7.43 -41.03 24.97
CA ALA A 109 7.55 -40.84 26.42
C ALA A 109 6.47 -41.61 27.19
N LEU A 110 5.23 -41.61 26.70
CA LEU A 110 4.13 -42.41 27.25
C LEU A 110 4.41 -43.91 27.14
N ILE A 111 4.90 -44.37 25.99
CA ILE A 111 5.28 -45.77 25.77
C ILE A 111 6.43 -46.15 26.71
N ARG A 112 7.48 -45.32 26.81
CA ARG A 112 8.61 -45.56 27.72
C ARG A 112 8.16 -45.61 29.18
N TRP A 113 7.26 -44.71 29.58
CA TRP A 113 6.64 -44.72 30.90
C TRP A 113 5.85 -46.01 31.14
N LEU A 114 5.01 -46.43 30.17
CA LEU A 114 4.23 -47.66 30.27
C LEU A 114 5.14 -48.89 30.42
N PHE A 115 6.20 -48.99 29.61
CA PHE A 115 7.18 -50.08 29.70
C PHE A 115 7.93 -50.08 31.03
N SER A 116 8.29 -48.91 31.57
CA SER A 116 8.93 -48.82 32.89
C SER A 116 8.02 -49.33 34.00
N ASN A 117 6.73 -48.97 33.97
CA ASN A 117 5.76 -49.44 34.95
C ASN A 117 5.45 -50.93 34.78
N ALA A 118 5.35 -51.42 33.53
CA ALA A 118 5.15 -52.83 33.26
C ALA A 118 6.37 -53.68 33.71
N LEU A 119 7.58 -53.18 33.53
CA LEU A 119 8.80 -53.86 34.00
C LEU A 119 8.85 -53.90 35.53
N MET A 120 8.55 -52.80 36.21
CA MET A 120 8.43 -52.75 37.68
C MET A 120 7.35 -53.69 38.18
N PHE A 121 6.17 -53.69 37.55
CA PHE A 121 5.07 -54.59 37.87
C PHE A 121 5.45 -56.07 37.67
N LEU A 122 6.19 -56.41 36.61
CA LEU A 122 6.69 -57.78 36.40
C LEU A 122 7.80 -58.16 37.38
N LEU A 123 8.59 -57.21 37.86
CA LEU A 123 9.57 -57.41 38.92
C LEU A 123 8.86 -57.69 40.26
N ASP A 124 7.84 -56.88 40.58
CA ASP A 124 7.03 -56.99 41.79
C ASP A 124 6.13 -58.23 41.77
N PHE A 125 5.62 -58.65 40.61
CA PHE A 125 4.85 -59.89 40.46
C PHE A 125 5.70 -61.16 40.55
N ASN A 126 7.03 -61.07 40.51
CA ASN A 126 7.91 -62.24 40.62
C ASN A 126 8.19 -62.65 42.08
N LEU A 127 7.85 -61.82 43.07
CA LEU A 127 8.11 -62.12 44.48
C LEU A 127 6.92 -61.63 45.33
N CYS A 128 6.00 -62.57 45.62
CA CYS A 128 5.07 -62.53 46.74
C CYS A 128 4.39 -61.17 47.06
N GLY A 129 3.22 -60.92 46.47
CA GLY A 129 2.41 -59.74 46.82
C GLY A 129 0.92 -59.84 46.47
N LEU A 130 0.39 -61.05 46.29
CA LEU A 130 -1.05 -61.26 46.45
C LEU A 130 -1.33 -61.00 47.94
N TRP A 131 -2.11 -59.96 48.26
CA TRP A 131 -2.49 -59.48 49.61
C TRP A 131 -1.68 -58.30 50.20
N HIS A 132 -1.91 -57.08 49.72
CA HIS A 132 -2.55 -56.06 50.56
C HIS A 132 -3.14 -54.93 49.72
N SER A 133 -4.41 -54.67 49.99
CA SER A 133 -5.12 -53.41 49.73
C SER A 133 -4.25 -52.24 50.16
N ASP A 134 -4.13 -51.21 49.32
CA ASP A 134 -4.73 -49.92 49.65
C ASP A 134 -4.69 -48.96 48.45
N TYR A 135 -5.88 -48.48 48.11
CA TYR A 135 -6.12 -47.44 47.13
C TYR A 135 -5.62 -46.11 47.67
N PHE A 136 -4.67 -45.48 46.97
CA PHE A 136 -4.49 -44.04 47.09
C PHE A 136 -4.44 -43.40 45.70
N VAL A 137 -5.49 -42.65 45.39
CA VAL A 137 -5.64 -41.86 44.18
C VAL A 137 -4.88 -40.54 44.39
N ASP A 138 -3.77 -40.35 43.69
CA ASP A 138 -3.07 -39.07 43.63
C ASP A 138 -3.85 -38.12 42.70
N ALA A 139 -4.43 -37.07 43.28
CA ALA A 139 -5.20 -36.07 42.57
C ALA A 139 -4.24 -35.10 41.84
N LYS A 140 -3.95 -35.38 40.56
CA LYS A 140 -3.17 -34.46 39.73
C LYS A 140 -4.04 -33.31 39.24
N ALA A 141 -3.64 -32.10 39.66
CA ALA A 141 -4.30 -30.82 39.39
C ALA A 141 -4.72 -30.65 37.91
N GLY A 142 -5.95 -30.18 37.75
CA GLY A 142 -6.64 -29.99 36.49
C GLY A 142 -5.97 -28.95 35.58
N TYR A 143 -6.06 -29.28 34.29
CA TYR A 143 -5.92 -28.44 33.10
C TYR A 143 -6.00 -26.92 33.34
N HIS A 144 -4.87 -26.23 33.17
CA HIS A 144 -4.90 -24.82 32.80
C HIS A 144 -5.34 -24.71 31.33
N THR A 145 -6.57 -24.26 31.11
CA THR A 145 -7.02 -23.77 29.81
C THR A 145 -6.25 -22.49 29.48
N SER A 146 -5.25 -22.62 28.60
CA SER A 146 -4.51 -21.47 28.09
C SER A 146 -5.40 -20.74 27.10
N HIS A 147 -5.90 -19.57 27.51
CA HIS A 147 -6.57 -18.62 26.61
C HIS A 147 -5.66 -18.35 25.41
N LYS A 148 -6.11 -18.76 24.21
CA LYS A 148 -5.54 -18.33 22.94
C LYS A 148 -5.58 -16.81 22.87
N GLN A 149 -4.50 -16.14 23.26
CA GLN A 149 -4.31 -14.75 22.91
C GLN A 149 -4.04 -14.69 21.41
N LYS A 150 -5.03 -14.15 20.68
CA LYS A 150 -4.87 -13.72 19.30
C LYS A 150 -3.66 -12.77 19.28
N LYS A 151 -2.59 -13.14 18.57
CA LYS A 151 -1.44 -12.25 18.32
C LYS A 151 -1.98 -10.96 17.70
N MET A 152 -2.13 -9.91 18.49
CA MET A 152 -2.25 -8.56 17.95
C MET A 152 -0.86 -8.20 17.45
N ASP A 153 -0.77 -7.81 16.19
CA ASP A 153 0.45 -7.21 15.65
C ASP A 153 0.80 -6.02 16.55
N ALA A 154 1.97 -6.08 17.21
CA ALA A 154 2.42 -4.99 18.06
C ALA A 154 2.75 -3.78 17.17
N TYR A 155 2.02 -2.69 17.35
CA TYR A 155 2.29 -1.41 16.71
C TYR A 155 3.24 -0.59 17.58
N GLN A 156 4.21 0.06 16.97
CA GLN A 156 5.17 0.93 17.63
C GLN A 156 5.19 2.30 16.94
N PRO A 157 5.42 3.40 17.68
CA PRO A 157 5.69 4.71 17.08
C PRO A 157 6.88 4.62 16.11
N CYS A 158 6.71 5.17 14.91
CA CYS A 158 7.70 5.21 13.86
C CYS A 158 7.55 6.51 13.06
N ASP A 159 8.62 6.88 12.36
CA ASP A 159 8.57 8.00 11.42
C ASP A 159 8.31 7.45 10.02
N THR A 160 7.32 8.00 9.34
CA THR A 160 6.98 7.63 7.97
C THR A 160 7.13 8.82 7.03
N ALA A 161 7.53 8.55 5.79
CA ALA A 161 7.50 9.52 4.72
C ALA A 161 6.56 9.02 3.62
N TYR A 162 5.69 9.90 3.15
CA TYR A 162 4.84 9.64 1.99
C TYR A 162 5.13 10.66 0.88
N PRO A 163 5.17 10.22 -0.39
CA PRO A 163 5.32 11.13 -1.51
C PRO A 163 4.01 11.88 -1.74
N GLY A 164 4.07 13.19 -1.87
CA GLY A 164 3.01 14.06 -2.36
C GLY A 164 3.38 14.64 -3.73
N PHE A 165 2.36 15.00 -4.50
CA PHE A 165 2.53 15.62 -5.81
C PHE A 165 1.72 16.91 -5.86
N MET A 166 2.30 17.92 -6.50
CA MET A 166 1.69 19.24 -6.68
C MET A 166 1.91 19.70 -8.11
N TYR A 167 0.84 20.07 -8.78
CA TYR A 167 0.87 20.63 -10.13
C TYR A 167 1.49 22.04 -10.10
N ASP A 168 2.41 22.29 -11.03
CA ASP A 168 3.03 23.59 -11.25
C ASP A 168 2.35 24.30 -12.42
N SER A 169 1.70 25.43 -12.15
CA SER A 169 0.94 26.20 -13.15
C SER A 169 1.81 27.00 -14.12
N SER A 170 3.14 26.90 -14.04
CA SER A 170 4.05 27.56 -14.99
C SER A 170 3.87 27.06 -16.43
N VAL A 171 3.45 25.81 -16.62
CA VAL A 171 3.21 25.21 -17.93
C VAL A 171 1.74 24.83 -18.09
N ARG A 172 0.98 25.63 -18.85
CA ARG A 172 -0.48 25.48 -19.03
C ARG A 172 -0.89 24.32 -19.93
N GLU A 173 -0.03 23.96 -20.87
CA GLU A 173 -0.28 22.89 -21.82
C GLU A 173 1.01 22.12 -22.08
N ALA A 174 0.91 20.80 -22.13
CA ALA A 174 2.01 19.94 -22.51
C ALA A 174 1.48 18.74 -23.29
N ASN A 175 2.17 18.42 -24.38
CA ASN A 175 1.94 17.22 -25.16
C ASN A 175 3.27 16.46 -25.28
N SER A 176 3.21 15.14 -25.13
CA SER A 176 4.40 14.32 -25.30
C SER A 176 4.07 12.89 -25.69
N LEU A 177 5.12 12.16 -26.04
CA LEU A 177 5.07 10.78 -26.50
C LEU A 177 5.97 9.92 -25.63
N ILE A 178 5.37 8.92 -24.99
CA ILE A 178 6.06 7.98 -24.10
C ILE A 178 6.44 6.75 -24.94
N LYS A 179 7.73 6.47 -25.05
CA LYS A 179 8.23 5.25 -25.70
C LYS A 179 8.20 4.09 -24.72
N CYS A 180 7.37 3.08 -24.97
CA CYS A 180 7.16 1.92 -24.11
C CYS A 180 7.79 0.63 -24.68
N GLY A 181 8.99 0.76 -25.22
CA GLY A 181 9.70 -0.32 -25.91
C GLY A 181 9.17 -0.56 -27.33
N ARG A 182 8.04 -1.27 -27.47
CA ARG A 182 7.47 -1.67 -28.79
C ARG A 182 6.29 -0.82 -29.28
N CYS A 183 5.70 0.00 -28.41
CA CYS A 183 4.65 0.95 -28.76
C CYS A 183 5.00 2.33 -28.22
N GLN A 184 4.27 3.33 -28.71
CA GLN A 184 4.39 4.72 -28.27
C GLN A 184 3.02 5.15 -27.77
N LYS A 185 2.96 5.71 -26.58
CA LYS A 185 1.74 6.22 -25.96
C LYS A 185 1.78 7.74 -25.97
N MET A 186 0.86 8.38 -26.68
CA MET A 186 0.74 9.84 -26.64
C MET A 186 -0.12 10.30 -25.47
N PHE A 187 0.20 11.47 -24.96
CA PHE A 187 -0.66 12.15 -24.01
C PHE A 187 -0.63 13.67 -24.20
N VAL A 188 -1.74 14.30 -23.84
CA VAL A 188 -1.94 15.75 -23.84
C VAL A 188 -2.49 16.16 -22.49
N VAL A 189 -1.94 17.23 -21.93
CA VAL A 189 -2.35 17.79 -20.65
C VAL A 189 -2.64 19.27 -20.85
N GLN A 190 -3.82 19.69 -20.39
CA GLN A 190 -4.28 21.07 -20.50
C GLN A 190 -4.88 21.53 -19.18
N GLN A 191 -4.39 22.65 -18.65
CA GLN A 191 -4.98 23.28 -17.48
C GLN A 191 -6.32 23.93 -17.85
N ILE A 192 -7.34 23.74 -17.01
CA ILE A 192 -8.61 24.44 -17.15
C ILE A 192 -8.47 25.85 -16.58
N PRO A 193 -8.76 26.90 -17.37
CA PRO A 193 -8.63 28.28 -16.92
C PRO A 193 -9.50 28.54 -15.69
N ASP A 194 -8.99 29.40 -14.81
CA ASP A 194 -9.67 29.84 -13.58
C ASP A 194 -10.07 28.70 -12.61
N SER A 195 -9.35 27.58 -12.67
CA SER A 195 -9.54 26.44 -11.77
C SER A 195 -8.24 25.76 -11.37
N ASN A 196 -8.31 24.89 -10.36
CA ASN A 196 -7.24 23.97 -9.94
C ASN A 196 -7.19 22.68 -10.77
N LEU A 197 -8.01 22.57 -11.81
CA LEU A 197 -8.23 21.34 -12.54
C LEU A 197 -7.39 21.25 -13.81
N VAL A 198 -7.01 20.04 -14.14
CA VAL A 198 -6.17 19.70 -15.29
C VAL A 198 -6.82 18.55 -16.06
N LEU A 199 -7.05 18.76 -17.35
CA LEU A 199 -7.51 17.73 -18.27
C LEU A 199 -6.30 16.95 -18.79
N VAL A 200 -6.35 15.62 -18.64
CA VAL A 200 -5.31 14.70 -19.13
C VAL A 200 -5.96 13.73 -20.10
N VAL A 201 -5.49 13.71 -21.34
CA VAL A 201 -5.94 12.80 -22.40
C VAL A 201 -4.79 11.89 -22.77
N THR A 202 -5.01 10.58 -22.76
CA THR A 202 -3.99 9.56 -23.04
C THR A 202 -4.50 8.53 -24.04
N GLN A 203 -3.59 7.93 -24.80
CA GLN A 203 -3.92 6.85 -25.73
C GLN A 203 -4.14 5.53 -24.98
N ALA A 204 -5.19 4.78 -25.32
CA ALA A 204 -5.57 3.54 -24.63
C ALA A 204 -4.93 2.27 -25.22
N ASP A 205 -4.30 2.35 -26.39
CA ASP A 205 -3.82 1.21 -27.19
C ASP A 205 -2.47 0.61 -26.74
N CYS A 206 -1.75 1.30 -25.85
CA CYS A 206 -0.39 0.93 -25.42
C CYS A 206 -0.29 0.85 -23.89
N ASP A 207 -0.03 -0.36 -23.37
CA ASP A 207 0.24 -0.59 -21.94
C ASP A 207 1.73 -0.44 -21.63
N CYS A 208 2.04 0.58 -20.83
CA CYS A 208 3.39 0.95 -20.43
C CYS A 208 3.79 0.45 -19.03
N SER A 209 2.94 -0.33 -18.37
CA SER A 209 3.10 -0.75 -16.96
C SER A 209 4.37 -1.56 -16.70
N ARG A 210 4.92 -2.25 -17.72
CA ARG A 210 6.17 -3.01 -17.59
C ARG A 210 7.41 -2.15 -17.41
N GLN A 211 7.43 -0.97 -18.02
CA GLN A 211 8.57 -0.05 -17.96
C GLN A 211 8.38 1.00 -16.86
N TYR A 212 7.14 1.46 -16.68
CA TYR A 212 6.76 2.42 -15.66
C TYR A 212 5.79 1.75 -14.69
N GLY A 213 6.30 1.32 -13.54
CA GLY A 213 5.46 0.78 -12.48
C GLY A 213 4.53 1.84 -11.88
N PRO A 214 3.49 1.41 -11.15
CA PRO A 214 2.60 2.34 -10.45
C PRO A 214 3.41 3.16 -9.43
N MET A 215 3.01 4.42 -9.25
CA MET A 215 3.55 5.35 -8.28
C MET A 215 2.54 5.59 -7.15
N PRO A 216 2.33 4.62 -6.24
CA PRO A 216 1.37 4.77 -5.16
C PRO A 216 1.85 5.82 -4.13
N LEU A 217 0.89 6.39 -3.42
CA LEU A 217 1.11 7.35 -2.32
C LEU A 217 1.34 6.64 -0.97
N GLU A 218 1.84 5.41 -1.00
CA GLU A 218 2.01 4.57 0.20
C GLU A 218 3.08 5.14 1.15
N PRO A 219 2.80 5.21 2.46
CA PRO A 219 3.77 5.65 3.46
C PRO A 219 4.89 4.62 3.60
N LYS A 220 6.12 5.10 3.67
CA LYS A 220 7.31 4.27 3.90
C LYS A 220 7.95 4.63 5.23
N GLU A 221 8.22 3.62 6.05
CA GLU A 221 8.98 3.78 7.29
C GLU A 221 10.40 4.28 7.00
N ILE A 222 10.82 5.32 7.71
CA ILE A 222 12.15 5.89 7.61
C ILE A 222 13.07 5.10 8.56
N LYS A 223 14.01 4.36 7.97
CA LYS A 223 15.06 3.71 8.75
C LYS A 223 16.25 4.64 8.87
N TYR A 224 16.42 5.22 10.05
CA TYR A 224 17.62 5.98 10.37
C TYR A 224 18.81 5.02 10.40
N ILE A 225 19.71 5.14 9.42
CA ILE A 225 21.04 4.54 9.55
C ILE A 225 21.70 5.29 10.70
N LEU A 226 21.94 4.60 11.81
CA LEU A 226 22.65 5.10 12.98
C LEU A 226 24.08 5.53 12.59
N HIS A 227 24.23 6.73 12.04
CA HIS A 227 25.53 7.36 11.83
C HIS A 227 25.55 8.87 12.08
N LEU A 228 24.48 9.48 12.59
CA LEU A 228 24.51 10.89 12.97
C LEU A 228 23.95 11.08 14.37
N GLN A 229 24.82 10.85 15.35
CA GLN A 229 24.77 11.51 16.65
C GLN A 229 25.14 12.99 16.46
N HIS A 230 24.33 13.74 15.69
CA HIS A 230 24.44 15.19 15.65
C HIS A 230 23.42 15.77 16.63
N ARG A 231 23.97 16.20 17.77
CA ARG A 231 23.39 17.13 18.74
C ARG A 231 22.32 18.03 18.09
N CYS A 232 21.07 17.90 18.53
CA CYS A 232 20.07 18.94 18.34
C CYS A 232 20.60 20.22 19.02
N GLN A 233 21.01 21.21 18.24
CA GLN A 233 21.06 22.59 18.72
C GLN A 233 19.63 23.11 18.69
N THR A 234 18.92 22.96 19.80
CA THR A 234 17.65 23.64 20.01
C THR A 234 17.93 25.12 20.19
N HIS A 235 17.65 25.93 19.16
CA HIS A 235 17.50 27.38 19.33
C HIS A 235 16.17 27.67 20.04
N GLY A 236 16.10 27.32 21.32
CA GLY A 236 15.03 27.78 22.21
C GLY A 236 15.34 29.21 22.64
N LYS A 237 14.60 30.20 22.11
CA LYS A 237 14.54 31.53 22.74
C LYS A 237 13.86 31.36 24.10
N THR A 238 14.59 31.65 25.18
CA THR A 238 14.01 31.83 26.50
C THR A 238 13.09 33.05 26.51
N PRO A 239 11.91 32.99 27.16
CA PRO A 239 11.13 34.18 27.44
C PRO A 239 11.87 35.00 28.51
N GLY A 240 12.03 36.30 28.25
CA GLY A 240 12.56 37.28 29.20
C GLY A 240 11.53 37.74 30.21
#